data_AF-A0A139WSN4-F1
#
_entry.id   AF-A0A139WSN4-F1
#
_cell.length_a   1.000
_cell.length_b   1.000
_cell.length_c   1.000
_cell.angle_alpha   90.00
_cell.angle_beta   90.00
_cell.angle_gamma   90.00
#
_symmetry.space_group_name_H-M   'P 1'
#
loop_
_entity.id
_entity.type
_entity.pdbx_description
1 polymer ?
#
loop_
_entity_poly.entity_id
_entity_poly.type
_entity_poly.pdbx_seq_one_letter_code
_entity_poly.pdbx_strand_id
1 'polypeptide(L)'
;MGLGEMKNALDCLNEALKIYRSTLKDLAKEAWVIDVIGFVYSQIGESEIAFKYYNQALEIQRQRKDLLRQAEILRKIGSLQSKLGKYELAMKS
;
A
#
# COMPACT_ATOMS: atom_id res chain seq x y z
N MET A 1 11.07 -0.94 13.55
CA MET A 1 9.70 -1.27 13.99
C MET A 1 9.67 -2.74 14.32
N GLY A 2 9.24 -3.07 15.53
CA GLY A 2 9.00 -4.48 15.89
C GLY A 2 7.73 -5.00 15.22
N LEU A 3 7.63 -6.31 15.00
CA LEU A 3 6.43 -6.96 14.44
C LEU A 3 5.14 -6.63 15.22
N GLY A 4 5.25 -6.39 16.54
CA GLY A 4 4.12 -5.96 17.37
C GLY A 4 3.64 -4.54 17.09
N GLU A 5 4.55 -3.59 16.83
CA GLU A 5 4.21 -2.21 16.48
C GLU A 5 3.51 -2.14 15.11
N MET A 6 3.93 -3.00 14.17
CA MET A 6 3.35 -3.09 12.84
C MET A 6 1.94 -3.67 12.86
N LYS A 7 1.65 -4.66 13.71
CA LYS A 7 0.28 -5.17 13.90
C LYS A 7 -0.64 -4.10 14.46
N ASN A 8 -0.24 -3.42 15.53
CA ASN A 8 -1.02 -2.33 16.11
C ASN A 8 -1.28 -1.20 15.09
N ALA A 9 -0.27 -0.86 14.28
CA ALA A 9 -0.43 0.12 13.21
C ALA A 9 -1.46 -0.31 12.17
N LEU A 10 -1.44 -1.58 11.73
CA LEU A 10 -2.41 -2.12 10.77
C LEU A 10 -3.83 -2.11 11.34
N ASP A 11 -4.01 -2.39 12.63
CA ASP A 11 -5.33 -2.35 13.27
C ASP A 11 -5.91 -0.93 13.25
N CYS A 12 -5.13 0.08 13.67
CA CYS A 12 -5.54 1.48 13.60
C CYS A 12 -5.83 1.93 12.15
N LEU A 13 -5.02 1.49 11.18
CA LEU A 13 -5.23 1.83 9.76
C LEU A 13 -6.50 1.18 9.19
N ASN A 14 -6.84 -0.05 9.60
CA ASN A 14 -8.06 -0.72 9.17
C ASN A 14 -9.32 -0.04 9.74
N GLU A 15 -9.26 0.44 10.98
CA GLU A 15 -10.35 1.24 11.55
C GLU A 15 -10.53 2.56 10.81
N ALA A 16 -9.43 3.28 10.53
CA ALA A 16 -9.46 4.50 9.74
C ALA A 16 -10.03 4.25 8.34
N LEU A 17 -9.63 3.14 7.69
CA LEU A 17 -10.14 2.75 6.37
C LEU A 17 -11.65 2.56 6.41
N LYS A 18 -12.18 1.88 7.44
CA LYS A 18 -13.62 1.67 7.61
C LYS A 18 -14.37 3.00 7.75
N ILE A 19 -13.84 3.95 8.51
CA ILE A 19 -14.45 5.28 8.70
C ILE A 19 -14.47 6.05 7.37
N TYR A 20 -13.33 6.12 6.67
CA TYR A 20 -13.24 6.85 5.40
C TYR A 20 -14.11 6.23 4.30
N ARG A 21 -14.20 4.91 4.24
CA ARG A 21 -15.01 4.19 3.25
C ARG A 21 -16.50 4.23 3.55
N SER A 22 -16.91 3.95 4.78
CA SER A 22 -18.33 3.78 5.13
C SER A 22 -19.00 5.06 5.60
N THR A 23 -18.33 5.84 6.44
CA THR A 23 -18.95 7.01 7.10
C THR A 23 -18.74 8.28 6.28
N LEU A 24 -17.49 8.58 5.93
CA LEU A 24 -17.14 9.84 5.27
C LEU A 24 -17.26 9.75 3.75
N LYS A 25 -17.12 8.55 3.17
CA LYS A 25 -17.04 8.29 1.73
C LYS A 25 -15.99 9.18 1.03
N ASP A 26 -14.88 9.44 1.73
CA ASP A 26 -13.78 10.28 1.24
C ASP A 26 -12.76 9.41 0.50
N LEU A 27 -12.88 9.39 -0.82
CA LEU A 27 -11.98 8.64 -1.70
C LEU A 27 -10.51 9.09 -1.59
N ALA A 28 -10.22 10.35 -1.25
CA ALA A 28 -8.85 10.83 -1.11
C ALA A 28 -8.18 10.16 0.09
N LYS A 29 -8.90 10.19 1.22
CA LYS A 29 -8.42 9.65 2.49
C LYS A 29 -8.44 8.13 2.49
N GLU A 30 -9.43 7.51 1.86
CA GLU A 30 -9.49 6.08 1.63
C GLU A 30 -8.24 5.60 0.87
N ALA A 31 -7.94 6.20 -0.29
CA ALA A 31 -6.77 5.84 -1.09
C ALA A 31 -5.46 6.05 -0.32
N TRP A 32 -5.37 7.13 0.47
CA TRP A 32 -4.20 7.40 1.29
C TRP A 32 -3.99 6.34 2.37
N VAL A 33 -5.03 5.94 3.10
CA VAL A 33 -4.92 4.88 4.12
C VAL A 33 -4.53 3.54 3.48
N ILE A 34 -5.13 3.19 2.34
CA ILE A 34 -4.80 1.98 1.60
C ILE A 34 -3.31 1.98 1.17
N ASP A 35 -2.81 3.12 0.68
CA ASP A 35 -1.39 3.29 0.33
C ASP A 35 -0.46 3.12 1.55
N VAL A 36 -0.85 3.63 2.71
CA VAL A 36 -0.10 3.46 3.97
C VAL A 36 -0.09 2.00 4.42
N ILE A 37 -1.21 1.27 4.31
CA ILE A 37 -1.28 -0.17 4.59
C ILE A 37 -0.31 -0.94 3.67
N GLY A 38 -0.33 -0.64 2.36
CA GLY A 38 0.61 -1.21 1.40
C GLY A 38 2.07 -0.95 1.76
N PHE A 39 2.37 0.26 2.25
CA PHE A 39 3.69 0.60 2.76
C PHE A 39 4.09 -0.26 3.97
N VAL A 40 3.22 -0.42 4.96
CA VAL A 40 3.52 -1.27 6.13
C VAL A 40 3.80 -2.72 5.71
N TYR A 41 2.97 -3.30 4.82
CA TYR A 41 3.23 -4.63 4.27
C TYR A 41 4.57 -4.74 3.54
N SER A 42 4.96 -3.69 2.80
CA SER A 42 6.26 -3.67 2.11
C SER A 42 7.46 -3.62 3.06
N GLN A 43 7.29 -3.09 4.28
CA GLN A 43 8.33 -3.03 5.30
C GLN A 43 8.51 -4.35 6.05
N ILE A 44 7.47 -5.18 6.12
CA ILE A 44 7.52 -6.51 6.77
C ILE A 44 7.90 -7.64 5.81
N GLY A 45 8.17 -7.33 4.54
CA GLY A 45 8.57 -8.32 3.53
C GLY A 45 7.40 -8.96 2.78
N GLU A 46 6.16 -8.68 3.17
CA GLU A 46 4.93 -9.19 2.57
C GLU A 46 4.61 -8.46 1.25
N SER A 47 5.46 -8.66 0.26
CA SER A 47 5.48 -7.90 -0.98
C SER A 47 4.25 -8.15 -1.85
N GLU A 48 3.70 -9.37 -1.86
CA GLU A 48 2.46 -9.66 -2.59
C GLU A 48 1.26 -8.93 -2.00
N ILE A 49 1.19 -8.85 -0.66
CA ILE A 49 0.12 -8.15 0.04
C ILE A 49 0.24 -6.65 -0.21
N ALA A 50 1.45 -6.09 -0.08
CA ALA A 50 1.73 -4.70 -0.38
C ALA A 50 1.30 -4.31 -1.81
N PHE A 51 1.61 -5.16 -2.80
CA PHE A 51 1.23 -4.94 -4.19
C PHE A 51 -0.29 -4.87 -4.37
N LYS A 52 -1.06 -5.73 -3.69
CA LYS A 52 -2.53 -5.69 -3.74
C LYS A 52 -3.09 -4.37 -3.21
N TYR A 53 -2.59 -3.90 -2.06
CA TYR A 53 -3.01 -2.61 -1.49
C TYR A 53 -2.62 -1.43 -2.38
N TYR A 54 -1.39 -1.38 -2.90
CA TYR A 54 -0.99 -0.32 -3.82
C TYR A 54 -1.86 -0.26 -5.08
N ASN A 55 -2.28 -1.40 -5.65
CA ASN A 55 -3.19 -1.40 -6.79
C ASN A 55 -4.58 -0.86 -6.44
N GLN A 56 -5.12 -1.21 -5.27
CA GLN A 56 -6.40 -0.65 -4.81
C GLN A 56 -6.31 0.87 -4.64
N ALA A 57 -5.23 1.39 -4.03
CA ALA A 57 -5.02 2.83 -3.92
C ALA A 57 -4.90 3.49 -5.30
N LEU A 58 -4.18 2.85 -6.24
CA LEU A 58 -4.02 3.35 -7.60
C LEU A 58 -5.36 3.45 -8.34
N GLU A 59 -6.24 2.47 -8.18
CA GLU A 59 -7.56 2.47 -8.79
C GLU A 59 -8.41 3.64 -8.30
N ILE A 60 -8.41 3.91 -7.00
CA ILE A 60 -9.13 5.06 -6.45
C ILE A 60 -8.52 6.38 -6.95
N GLN A 61 -7.19 6.49 -7.03
CA GLN A 61 -6.57 7.71 -7.57
C GLN A 61 -6.82 7.90 -9.07
N ARG A 62 -7.01 6.81 -9.84
CA ARG A 62 -7.49 6.88 -11.23
C ARG A 62 -8.91 7.39 -11.32
N GLN A 63 -9.81 6.91 -10.45
CA GLN A 63 -11.19 7.43 -10.37
C GLN A 63 -11.21 8.93 -10.04
N ARG A 64 -10.31 9.36 -9.14
CA ARG A 64 -10.11 10.77 -8.77
C ARG A 64 -9.38 11.61 -9.81
N LYS A 65 -8.81 10.98 -10.85
CA LYS A 65 -7.93 11.62 -11.85
C LYS A 65 -6.72 12.34 -11.24
N ASP A 66 -6.25 11.90 -10.07
CA ASP A 66 -5.11 12.49 -9.36
C ASP A 66 -3.80 11.89 -9.90
N LEU A 67 -3.23 12.54 -10.92
CA LEU A 67 -2.03 12.05 -11.61
C LEU A 67 -0.78 12.05 -10.71
N LEU A 68 -0.69 13.00 -9.77
CA LEU A 68 0.43 13.09 -8.84
C LEU A 68 0.45 11.85 -7.94
N ARG A 69 -0.69 11.53 -7.33
CA ARG A 69 -0.81 10.36 -6.46
C ARG A 69 -0.65 9.04 -7.23
N GLN A 70 -1.14 8.97 -8.48
CA GLN A 70 -0.90 7.81 -9.34
C GLN A 70 0.61 7.58 -9.56
N ALA A 71 1.37 8.63 -9.89
CA ALA A 71 2.81 8.52 -10.11
C ALA A 71 3.56 8.06 -8.85
N GLU A 72 3.19 8.59 -7.68
CA GLU A 72 3.76 8.18 -6.39
C GLU A 72 3.53 6.69 -6.11
N ILE A 73 2.31 6.19 -6.31
CA ILE A 73 1.96 4.79 -6.10
C ILE A 73 2.67 3.88 -7.10
N LEU A 74 2.72 4.27 -8.39
CA LEU A 74 3.44 3.53 -9.42
C LEU A 74 4.95 3.41 -9.11
N ARG A 75 5.56 4.48 -8.57
CA ARG A 75 6.96 4.44 -8.12
C ARG A 75 7.16 3.42 -6.99
N LYS A 76 6.22 3.33 -6.05
CA LYS A 76 6.26 2.33 -4.95
C LYS A 76 6.14 0.91 -5.49
N ILE A 77 5.20 0.68 -6.43
CA ILE A 77 5.04 -0.62 -7.11
C ILE A 77 6.32 -1.01 -7.86
N GLY A 78 6.91 -0.11 -8.63
CA GLY A 78 8.17 -0.38 -9.35
C GLY A 78 9.32 -0.71 -8.40
N SER A 79 9.43 0.01 -7.27
CA SER A 79 10.42 -0.30 -6.24
C SER A 79 10.20 -1.69 -5.63
N LEU A 80 8.94 -2.08 -5.43
CA LEU A 80 8.57 -3.38 -4.86
C LEU A 80 8.92 -4.54 -5.81
N GLN A 81 8.58 -4.39 -7.09
CA GLN A 81 8.91 -5.38 -8.14
C GLN A 81 10.43 -5.52 -8.34
N SER A 82 11.18 -4.40 -8.30
CA SER A 82 12.64 -4.45 -8.39
C SER A 82 13.26 -5.22 -7.23
N LYS A 83 12.71 -5.12 -6.01
CA LYS A 83 13.14 -5.93 -4.87
C LYS A 83 12.87 -7.41 -5.14
N LEU A 84 11.65 -7.77 -5.54
CA LEU A 84 11.27 -9.16 -5.83
C LEU A 84 12.16 -9.79 -6.92
N GLY A 85 12.39 -9.09 -8.03
CA GLY A 85 13.25 -9.59 -9.11
C GLY A 85 14.71 -9.80 -8.67
N LYS A 86 15.22 -8.97 -7.75
CA LYS A 86 16.55 -9.17 -7.15
C LYS A 86 16.59 -10.39 -6.22
N TYR A 87 15.53 -10.63 -5.44
CA TYR A 87 15.43 -11.82 -4.59
C TYR A 87 15.34 -13.11 -5.41
N GLU A 88 14.55 -13.12 -6.49
CA GLU A 88 14.49 -14.28 -7.39
C GLU A 88 15.84 -14.58 -8.05
N LEU A 89 16.60 -13.54 -8.43
CA LEU A 89 17.93 -13.71 -8.99
C LEU A 89 18.91 -14.27 -7.96
N ALA A 90 18.88 -13.76 -6.72
CA ALA A 90 19.76 -14.17 -5.63
C ALA A 90 19.48 -15.60 -5.12
N MET A 91 18.25 -16.12 -5.27
CA MET A 91 17.93 -17.50 -4.93
C MET A 91 18.33 -18.52 -6.01
N LYS A 92 18.64 -18.05 -7.23
CA LYS A 92 19.04 -18.91 -8.37
C LYS A 92 20.55 -18.96 -8.58
N SER A 93 21.32 -18.10 -7.91
CA SER A 93 22.79 -18.03 -7.94
C SER A 93 23.41 -18.75 -6.76
#